data_AF-A0A2Z7CSB1-F1
#
_entry.id   AF-A0A2Z7CSB1-F1
#
_cell.length_a   1.000
_cell.length_b   1.000
_cell.length_c   1.000
_cell.angle_alpha   90.00
_cell.angle_beta   90.00
_cell.angle_gamma   90.00
#
_symmetry.space_group_name_H-M   'P 1'
#
loop_
_entity.id
_entity.type
_entity.pdbx_description
1 polymer ?
#
loop_
_entity_poly.entity_id
_entity_poly.type
_entity_poly.pdbx_seq_one_letter_code
_entity_poly.pdbx_strand_id
1 'polypeptide(L)'
;MAPSTSSNKIPMFCEEEYDDWKIRTQTYLAALDDDMWFVITDGPIKIMKANIAVAVSRGAPHMVQKSRYEWTTEDKRKVTSTM
;
A
#
# COMPACT_ATOMS: atom_id res chain seq x y z
N MET A 1 3.05 1.72 -31.92
CA MET A 1 2.35 0.87 -30.95
C MET A 1 2.99 1.16 -29.60
N ALA A 2 2.39 2.00 -28.77
CA ALA A 2 3.00 2.41 -27.49
C ALA A 2 2.83 1.29 -26.46
N PRO A 3 3.91 0.81 -25.81
CA PRO A 3 3.80 -0.26 -24.83
C PRO A 3 3.14 0.26 -23.55
N SER A 4 1.97 -0.29 -23.24
CA SER A 4 1.28 -0.08 -21.97
C SER A 4 2.13 -0.65 -20.84
N THR A 5 2.82 0.22 -20.11
CA THR A 5 3.54 -0.14 -18.90
C THR A 5 2.54 -0.21 -17.75
N SER A 6 2.39 -1.39 -17.14
CA SER A 6 1.56 -1.51 -15.94
C SER A 6 2.23 -0.77 -14.78
N SER A 7 1.46 0.02 -14.04
CA SER A 7 1.94 0.96 -13.01
C SER A 7 2.68 0.34 -11.82
N ASN A 8 2.90 -0.98 -11.80
CA ASN A 8 3.42 -1.69 -10.63
C ASN A 8 4.82 -2.31 -10.83
N LYS A 9 5.48 -2.09 -11.97
CA LYS A 9 6.83 -2.65 -12.23
C LYS A 9 7.88 -1.54 -12.27
N ILE A 10 9.03 -1.80 -11.62
CA ILE A 10 10.21 -0.91 -11.68
C ILE A 10 10.59 -0.70 -13.15
N PRO A 11 10.73 0.55 -13.62
CA PRO A 11 11.16 0.83 -14.99
C PRO A 11 12.54 0.24 -15.28
N MET A 12 12.66 -0.52 -16.36
CA MET A 12 13.94 -1.07 -16.81
C MET A 12 14.86 0.05 -17.28
N PHE A 13 16.12 0.05 -16.82
CA PHE A 13 17.13 1.01 -17.23
C PHE A 13 17.49 0.85 -18.72
N CYS A 14 17.62 1.97 -19.41
CA CYS A 14 18.06 2.07 -20.80
C CYS A 14 18.85 3.37 -20.99
N GLU A 15 20.05 3.29 -21.57
CA GLU A 15 20.92 4.46 -21.77
C GLU A 15 20.44 5.35 -22.92
N GLU A 16 20.01 4.75 -24.04
CA GLU A 16 19.47 5.47 -25.22
C GLU A 16 18.18 6.24 -24.87
N GLU A 17 17.45 5.78 -23.87
CA GLU A 17 16.22 6.38 -23.36
C GLU A 17 16.41 6.90 -21.92
N TYR A 18 17.61 7.39 -21.56
CA TYR A 18 17.93 7.77 -20.19
C TYR A 18 16.94 8.78 -19.60
N ASP A 19 16.58 9.82 -20.35
CA ASP A 19 15.63 10.84 -19.90
C ASP A 19 14.23 10.25 -19.67
N ASP A 20 13.76 9.38 -20.57
CA ASP A 20 12.47 8.68 -20.44
C ASP A 20 12.48 7.68 -19.29
N TRP A 21 13.58 6.96 -19.08
CA TRP A 21 13.78 6.10 -17.91
C TRP A 21 13.76 6.91 -16.61
N LYS A 22 14.43 8.06 -16.58
CA LYS A 22 14.50 8.95 -15.42
C LYS A 22 13.11 9.46 -15.04
N ILE A 23 12.33 9.94 -16.02
CA ILE A 23 10.96 10.43 -15.78
C ILE A 23 10.06 9.31 -15.26
N ARG A 24 10.11 8.12 -15.88
CA ARG A 24 9.34 6.95 -15.43
C ARG A 24 9.74 6.50 -14.02
N THR A 25 11.03 6.51 -13.72
CA THR A 25 11.55 6.11 -12.40
C THR A 25 11.17 7.13 -11.33
N GLN A 26 11.26 8.43 -11.62
CA GLN A 26 10.78 9.47 -10.70
C GLN A 26 9.27 9.35 -10.44
N THR A 27 8.48 9.09 -11.49
CA THR A 27 7.03 8.89 -11.37
C THR A 27 6.71 7.65 -10.55
N TYR A 28 7.43 6.55 -10.79
CA TYR A 28 7.29 5.31 -10.02
C TYR A 28 7.65 5.50 -8.54
N LEU A 29 8.76 6.18 -8.24
CA LEU A 29 9.19 6.46 -6.87
C LEU A 29 8.23 7.42 -6.17
N ALA A 30 7.74 8.47 -6.83
CA ALA A 30 6.74 9.37 -6.24
C ALA A 30 5.44 8.65 -5.90
N ALA A 31 5.00 7.70 -6.73
CA ALA A 31 3.82 6.88 -6.46
C ALA A 31 4.03 5.89 -5.28
N LEU A 32 5.28 5.50 -5.00
CA LEU A 32 5.64 4.73 -3.81
C LEU A 32 5.78 5.62 -2.57
N ASP A 33 6.28 6.85 -2.74
CA ASP A 33 6.51 7.81 -1.67
C ASP A 33 5.22 8.13 -0.92
N ASP A 34 4.11 8.36 -1.61
CA ASP A 34 2.81 8.62 -0.97
C ASP A 34 2.39 7.48 -0.01
N ASP A 35 2.61 6.22 -0.36
CA ASP A 35 2.27 5.07 0.49
C ASP A 35 3.27 4.85 1.62
N MET A 36 4.56 5.07 1.32
CA MET A 36 5.63 4.94 2.31
C MET A 36 5.60 6.08 3.34
N TRP A 37 5.17 7.27 2.94
CA TRP A 37 5.06 8.43 3.81
C TRP A 37 4.12 8.17 4.98
N PHE A 38 2.95 7.57 4.72
CA PHE A 38 2.03 7.13 5.79
C PHE A 38 2.68 6.15 6.77
N VAL A 39 3.55 5.26 6.29
CA VAL A 39 4.28 4.33 7.16
C VAL A 39 5.34 5.03 8.00
N ILE A 40 5.98 6.07 7.45
CA ILE A 40 7.01 6.86 8.14
C ILE A 40 6.38 7.78 9.19
N THR A 41 5.26 8.44 8.88
CA THR A 41 4.60 9.40 9.79
C THR A 41 3.74 8.71 10.85
N ASP A 42 2.93 7.74 10.45
CA ASP A 42 1.90 7.14 11.31
C ASP A 42 2.29 5.74 11.81
N GLY A 43 3.45 5.26 11.37
CA GLY A 43 3.98 3.93 11.70
C GLY A 43 3.41 2.82 10.81
N PRO A 44 3.77 1.55 11.06
CA PRO A 44 3.33 0.42 10.25
C PRO A 44 1.80 0.36 10.14
N ILE A 45 1.27 0.15 8.93
CA ILE A 45 -0.17 0.06 8.67
C ILE A 45 -0.82 -0.94 9.65
N LYS A 46 -1.81 -0.47 10.41
CA LYS A 46 -2.58 -1.27 11.37
C LYS A 46 -3.95 -1.60 10.78
N ILE A 47 -4.05 -2.72 10.07
CA ILE A 47 -5.35 -3.26 9.67
C ILE A 47 -6.03 -3.85 10.90
N MET A 48 -7.27 -3.46 11.16
CA MET A 48 -8.04 -3.90 12.34
C MET A 48 -9.05 -4.99 11.96
N LYS A 49 -9.38 -5.87 12.91
CA LYS A 49 -10.49 -6.84 12.81
C LYS A 49 -11.35 -6.79 14.06
N ALA A 50 -12.62 -7.18 13.90
CA ALA A 50 -13.52 -7.41 15.02
C ALA A 50 -12.96 -8.51 15.93
N ASN A 51 -13.01 -8.26 17.24
CA ASN A 51 -12.53 -9.20 18.23
C ASN A 51 -13.67 -10.08 18.75
N ILE A 52 -13.67 -11.36 18.38
CA ILE A 52 -14.68 -12.32 18.84
C ILE A 52 -14.64 -12.57 20.35
N ALA A 53 -13.51 -12.27 21.02
CA ALA A 53 -13.40 -12.41 22.47
C ALA A 53 -14.32 -11.45 23.24
N VAL A 54 -14.84 -10.39 22.59
CA VAL A 54 -15.83 -9.48 23.21
C VAL A 54 -17.13 -10.18 23.57
N ALA A 55 -17.47 -11.27 22.88
CA ALA A 55 -18.64 -12.08 23.20
C ALA A 55 -18.47 -12.93 24.47
N VAL A 56 -17.22 -13.13 24.91
CA VAL A 56 -16.87 -14.07 25.99
C VAL A 56 -16.30 -13.34 27.21
N SER A 57 -15.60 -12.22 27.03
CA SER A 57 -14.88 -11.49 28.09
C SER A 57 -15.37 -10.06 28.25
N ARG A 58 -15.85 -9.73 29.45
CA ARG A 58 -16.26 -8.37 29.81
C ARG A 58 -15.01 -7.47 29.88
N GLY A 59 -14.92 -6.51 28.96
CA GLY A 59 -13.78 -5.58 28.86
C GLY A 59 -12.76 -5.91 27.76
N ALA A 60 -12.98 -6.95 26.95
CA ALA A 60 -12.15 -7.15 25.77
C ALA A 60 -12.37 -6.02 24.75
N PRO A 61 -11.31 -5.55 24.06
CA PRO A 61 -11.44 -4.51 23.05
C PRO A 61 -12.27 -5.02 21.87
N HIS A 62 -13.15 -4.17 21.33
CA HIS A 62 -14.03 -4.52 20.21
C HIS A 62 -13.26 -4.76 18.90
N MET A 63 -12.10 -4.10 18.75
CA MET A 63 -11.22 -4.28 17.60
C MET A 63 -9.80 -4.62 18.04
N VAL A 64 -9.16 -5.51 17.29
CA VAL A 64 -7.76 -5.91 17.46
C VAL A 64 -7.02 -5.85 16.13
N GLN A 65 -5.72 -5.63 16.15
CA GLN A 65 -4.92 -5.61 14.93
C GLN A 65 -4.91 -7.00 14.27
N LYS A 66 -5.12 -7.05 12.94
CA LYS A 66 -4.91 -8.27 12.14
C LYS A 66 -3.43 -8.60 12.10
N SER A 67 -3.10 -9.88 12.25
CA SER A 67 -1.75 -10.35 11.95
C SER A 67 -1.48 -10.23 10.44
N ARG A 68 -0.22 -10.05 10.04
CA ARG A 68 0.14 -9.89 8.61
C ARG A 68 -0.30 -11.05 7.73
N TYR A 69 -0.40 -12.25 8.29
CA TYR A 69 -0.82 -13.46 7.58
C TYR A 69 -2.32 -13.49 7.27
N GLU A 70 -3.12 -12.65 7.95
CA GLU A 70 -4.58 -12.54 7.76
C GLU A 70 -4.96 -11.41 6.78
N TRP A 71 -3.99 -10.68 6.25
CA TRP A 71 -4.25 -9.55 5.36
C TRP A 71 -4.75 -10.02 4.00
N THR A 72 -5.97 -9.61 3.65
CA THR A 72 -6.59 -9.91 2.36
C THR A 72 -6.16 -8.90 1.29
N THR A 73 -6.43 -9.20 0.02
CA THR A 73 -6.19 -8.25 -1.09
C THR A 73 -7.02 -6.98 -0.94
N GLU A 74 -8.22 -7.08 -0.35
CA GLU A 74 -9.08 -5.93 -0.07
C GLU A 74 -8.49 -5.05 1.03
N ASP A 75 -7.89 -5.63 2.07
CA ASP A 75 -7.21 -4.85 3.13
C ASP A 75 -6.00 -4.05 2.60
N LYS A 76 -5.43 -4.48 1.47
CA LYS A 76 -4.29 -3.85 0.79
C LYS A 76 -4.74 -2.92 -0.35
N ARG A 77 -6.04 -2.86 -0.65
CA ARG A 77 -6.56 -1.99 -1.70
C ARG A 77 -6.52 -0.56 -1.18
N LYS A 78 -5.90 0.34 -1.93
CA LYS A 78 -5.98 1.77 -1.66
C LYS A 78 -7.45 2.16 -1.66
N VAL A 79 -7.95 2.67 -0.54
CA VAL A 79 -9.27 3.29 -0.50
C VAL A 79 -9.10 4.64 -1.18
N THR A 80 -9.33 4.69 -2.49
CA THR A 80 -9.58 5.96 -3.19
C THR A 80 -10.88 6.49 -2.62
N SER A 81 -10.78 7.31 -1.58
CA SER A 81 -11.92 7.98 -0.98
C SER A 81 -12.35 9.09 -1.94
N THR A 82 -13.19 8.75 -2.92
CA THR A 82 -13.92 9.74 -3.70
C THR A 82 -14.91 10.40 -2.74
N MET A 83 -14.60 11.62 -2.29
CA MET A 83 -15.59 12.53 -1.72
C MET A 83 -16.42 13.17 -2.83
#